data_AF-A0A951X3A4-F1
#
_entry.id   AF-A0A951X3A4-F1
#
_cell.length_a   1.000
_cell.length_b   1.000
_cell.length_c   1.000
_cell.angle_alpha   90.00
_cell.angle_beta   90.00
_cell.angle_gamma   90.00
#
_symmetry.space_group_name_H-M   'P 1'
#
loop_
_entity.id
_entity.type
_entity.pdbx_description
1 polymer ?
#
loop_
_entity_poly.entity_id
_entity_poly.type
_entity_poly.pdbx_seq_one_letter_code
_entity_poly.pdbx_strand_id
1 'polypeptide(L)'
;MHQLLADYLECMERLYNDIKQALDGLPEQALDWSPAPDVNSIAVLVAHAAGSGRMYIGEKAGGTLMSRDRDAEFRTHGRSAADLVALLDENLNLARTVFANLTLEELERTAGTTRSGTGYS
;
A
#
# COMPACT_ATOMS: atom_id res chain seq x y z
N MET A 1 0.64 22.11 -0.74
CA MET A 1 -0.17 21.00 -0.19
C MET A 1 -1.12 21.56 0.85
N HIS A 2 -2.40 21.16 0.81
CA HIS A 2 -3.41 21.56 1.80
C HIS A 2 -3.16 20.88 3.16
N GLN A 3 -3.50 21.53 4.29
CA GLN A 3 -3.20 21.02 5.64
C GLN A 3 -3.78 19.61 5.87
N LEU A 4 -5.03 19.36 5.49
CA LEU A 4 -5.64 18.03 5.56
C LEU A 4 -4.78 16.93 4.91
N LEU A 5 -4.18 17.21 3.76
CA LEU A 5 -3.35 16.25 3.03
C LEU A 5 -1.97 16.09 3.69
N ALA A 6 -1.44 17.16 4.29
CA ALA A 6 -0.22 17.11 5.08
C ALA A 6 -0.39 16.24 6.34
N ASP A 7 -1.49 16.42 7.08
CA ASP A 7 -1.79 15.65 8.30
C ASP A 7 -2.03 14.16 7.96
N TYR A 8 -2.72 13.89 6.84
CA TYR A 8 -2.92 12.52 6.36
C TYR A 8 -1.58 11.86 6.03
N LEU A 9 -0.70 12.58 5.33
CA LEU A 9 0.63 12.10 4.97
C LEU A 9 1.48 11.82 6.21
N GLU A 10 1.48 12.70 7.20
CA GLU A 10 2.18 12.50 8.47
C GLU A 10 1.66 11.25 9.20
N CYS A 11 0.34 11.05 9.25
CA CYS A 11 -0.26 9.86 9.83
C CYS A 11 0.20 8.58 9.11
N MET A 12 0.22 8.61 7.78
CA MET A 12 0.68 7.50 6.95
C MET A 12 2.17 7.20 7.16
N GLU A 13 3.02 8.23 7.22
CA GLU A 13 4.44 8.10 7.51
C GLU A 13 4.69 7.44 8.87
N ARG A 14 3.97 7.88 9.90
CA ARG A 14 4.07 7.29 11.24
C ARG A 14 3.68 5.81 11.21
N LEU A 15 2.53 5.47 10.62
CA LEU A 15 2.06 4.09 10.54
C LEU A 15 3.05 3.19 9.77
N TYR A 16 3.63 3.69 8.69
CA TYR A 16 4.61 2.92 7.93
C TYR A 16 5.93 2.78 8.67
N ASN A 17 6.36 3.80 9.42
CA ASN A 17 7.52 3.68 10.30
C ASN A 17 7.29 2.65 11.42
N ASP A 18 6.10 2.61 12.00
CA ASP A 18 5.72 1.58 12.99
C ASP A 18 5.83 0.17 12.38
N ILE A 19 5.36 0.00 11.13
CA ILE A 19 5.51 -1.27 10.40
C ILE A 19 7.00 -1.59 10.17
N LYS A 20 7.79 -0.64 9.64
CA LYS A 20 9.23 -0.86 9.37
C LYS A 20 10.00 -1.27 10.63
N GLN A 21 9.69 -0.66 11.77
CA GLN A 21 10.26 -1.05 13.06
C GLN A 21 9.88 -2.48 13.46
N ALA A 22 8.63 -2.90 13.20
CA ALA A 22 8.21 -4.28 13.43
C ALA A 22 8.89 -5.31 12.52
N LEU A 23 9.38 -4.89 11.34
CA LEU A 23 10.14 -5.74 10.43
C LEU A 23 11.63 -5.83 10.77
N ASP A 24 12.16 -4.91 11.57
CA ASP A 24 13.59 -4.79 11.83
C ASP A 24 14.16 -6.05 12.49
N GLY A 25 15.22 -6.59 11.91
CA GLY A 25 15.88 -7.82 12.38
C GLY A 25 15.09 -9.12 12.18
N LEU A 26 13.89 -9.10 11.58
CA LEU A 26 13.15 -10.33 11.32
C LEU A 26 13.77 -11.11 10.14
N PRO A 27 14.05 -12.42 10.32
CA PRO A 27 14.44 -13.27 9.20
C PRO A 27 13.26 -13.55 8.27
N GLU A 28 13.54 -13.87 7.00
CA GLU A 28 12.53 -14.19 5.97
C GLU A 28 11.51 -15.24 6.43
N GLN A 29 11.96 -16.30 7.10
CA GLN A 29 11.09 -17.34 7.67
C GLN A 29 10.05 -16.80 8.66
N ALA A 30 10.36 -15.74 9.40
CA ALA A 30 9.43 -15.12 10.35
C ALA A 30 8.44 -14.19 9.62
N LEU A 31 8.87 -13.57 8.52
CA LEU A 31 8.03 -12.74 7.67
C LEU A 31 6.96 -13.58 6.94
N ASP A 32 7.33 -14.80 6.54
CA ASP A 32 6.44 -15.74 5.86
C ASP A 32 5.61 -16.61 6.81
N TRP A 33 5.95 -16.63 8.11
CA TRP A 33 5.21 -17.40 9.09
C TRP A 33 3.79 -16.85 9.28
N SER A 34 2.84 -17.77 9.50
CA SER A 34 1.47 -17.46 9.86
C SER A 34 1.02 -18.25 11.09
N PRO A 35 0.26 -17.63 12.02
CA PRO A 35 -0.21 -18.30 13.24
C PRO A 35 -1.34 -19.32 12.99
N ALA A 36 -2.04 -19.26 11.85
CA ALA A 36 -3.12 -20.18 11.51
C ALA A 36 -3.36 -20.21 9.98
N PRO A 37 -3.96 -21.28 9.42
CA PRO A 37 -4.14 -21.43 7.97
C PRO A 37 -4.82 -20.26 7.26
N ASP A 38 -5.77 -19.59 7.90
CA ASP A 38 -6.56 -18.49 7.32
C ASP A 38 -6.05 -17.09 7.72
N VAL A 39 -4.88 -17.01 8.36
CA VAL A 39 -4.26 -15.74 8.75
C VAL A 39 -3.14 -15.41 7.79
N ASN A 40 -3.08 -14.16 7.33
CA ASN A 40 -2.01 -13.70 6.45
C ASN A 40 -0.68 -13.60 7.20
N SER A 41 0.41 -13.93 6.52
CA SER A 41 1.77 -13.67 7.00
C SER A 41 2.07 -12.16 7.01
N ILE A 42 3.14 -11.76 7.70
CA ILE A 42 3.59 -10.36 7.72
C ILE A 42 3.92 -9.89 6.29
N ALA A 43 4.61 -10.73 5.50
CA ALA A 43 4.95 -10.43 4.12
C ALA A 43 3.69 -10.11 3.27
N VAL A 44 2.64 -10.92 3.40
CA VAL A 44 1.35 -10.68 2.72
C VAL A 44 0.70 -9.38 3.20
N LEU A 45 0.67 -9.13 4.50
CA LEU A 45 0.05 -7.92 5.05
C LEU A 45 0.74 -6.64 4.55
N VAL A 46 2.07 -6.61 4.51
CA VAL A 46 2.84 -5.45 4.02
C VAL A 46 2.65 -5.26 2.52
N ALA A 47 2.76 -6.33 1.72
CA ALA A 47 2.52 -6.26 0.28
C ALA A 47 1.09 -5.77 -0.02
N HIS A 48 0.09 -6.25 0.71
CA HIS A 48 -1.29 -5.83 0.55
C HIS A 48 -1.52 -4.37 0.95
N ALA A 49 -0.90 -3.89 2.03
CA ALA A 49 -0.97 -2.50 2.45
C ALA A 49 -0.37 -1.56 1.37
N ALA A 50 0.81 -1.90 0.84
CA ALA A 50 1.44 -1.13 -0.23
C ALA A 50 0.61 -1.16 -1.53
N GLY A 51 0.09 -2.33 -1.92
CA GLY A 51 -0.79 -2.46 -3.09
C GLY A 51 -2.08 -1.66 -2.96
N SER A 52 -2.67 -1.64 -1.76
CA SER A 52 -3.86 -0.83 -1.45
C SER A 52 -3.56 0.67 -1.52
N GLY A 53 -2.41 1.12 -0.99
CA GLY A 53 -1.97 2.51 -1.11
C GLY A 53 -1.80 2.92 -2.57
N ARG A 54 -1.21 2.06 -3.42
CA ARG A 54 -1.08 2.34 -4.87
C ARG A 54 -2.45 2.56 -5.51
N MET A 55 -3.41 1.71 -5.22
CA MET A 55 -4.76 1.81 -5.77
C MET A 55 -5.49 3.07 -5.28
N TYR A 56 -5.59 3.29 -3.97
CA TYR A 56 -6.37 4.42 -3.44
C TYR A 56 -5.67 5.77 -3.67
N ILE A 57 -4.37 5.86 -3.44
CA ILE A 57 -3.66 7.14 -3.52
C ILE A 57 -3.22 7.41 -4.96
N GLY A 58 -2.59 6.44 -5.62
CA GLY A 58 -2.10 6.62 -7.00
C GLY A 58 -3.22 6.69 -8.04
N GLU A 59 -4.12 5.71 -8.04
CA GLU A 59 -5.17 5.62 -9.06
C GLU A 59 -6.42 6.43 -8.70
N LYS A 60 -7.00 6.23 -7.51
CA LYS A 60 -8.28 6.88 -7.17
C LYS A 60 -8.12 8.37 -6.95
N ALA A 61 -7.21 8.78 -6.06
CA ALA A 61 -6.93 10.18 -5.80
C ALA A 61 -6.09 10.81 -6.91
N GLY A 62 -4.95 10.22 -7.26
CA GLY A 62 -3.99 10.75 -8.22
C GLY A 62 -4.34 10.57 -9.70
N GLY A 63 -5.41 9.83 -10.03
CA GLY A 63 -5.89 9.67 -11.41
C GLY A 63 -4.97 8.88 -12.35
N THR A 64 -3.89 8.28 -11.84
CA THR A 64 -2.93 7.53 -12.66
C THR A 64 -3.23 6.04 -12.59
N LEU A 65 -3.47 5.39 -13.72
CA LEU A 65 -3.78 3.96 -13.76
C LEU A 65 -2.63 3.14 -13.17
N MET A 66 -2.90 2.40 -12.10
CA MET A 66 -1.91 1.55 -11.45
C MET A 66 -2.10 0.10 -11.92
N SER A 67 -1.06 -0.49 -12.51
CA SER A 67 -1.06 -1.94 -12.73
C SER A 67 -0.98 -2.64 -11.37
N ARG A 68 -2.12 -3.13 -10.88
CA ARG A 68 -2.23 -3.85 -9.61
C ARG A 68 -2.67 -5.29 -9.87
N ASP A 69 -1.83 -6.23 -9.44
CA ASP A 69 -2.21 -7.64 -9.31
C ASP A 69 -2.51 -7.92 -7.83
N ARG A 70 -3.79 -7.84 -7.47
CA ARG A 70 -4.23 -8.07 -6.09
C ARG A 70 -3.93 -9.50 -5.66
N ASP A 71 -4.12 -10.48 -6.53
CA ASP A 71 -3.97 -11.88 -6.13
C ASP A 71 -2.50 -12.23 -5.89
N ALA A 72 -1.57 -11.56 -6.58
CA ALA A 72 -0.15 -11.68 -6.29
C ALA A 72 0.24 -11.16 -4.89
N GLU A 73 -0.45 -10.13 -4.36
CA GLU A 73 -0.21 -9.63 -2.99
C GLU A 73 -0.44 -10.75 -1.95
N PHE A 74 -1.49 -11.56 -2.14
CA PHE A 74 -1.83 -12.69 -1.25
C PHE A 74 -0.98 -13.95 -1.49
N ARG A 75 -0.13 -13.95 -2.50
CA ARG A 75 0.87 -15.01 -2.76
C ARG A 75 2.29 -14.59 -2.40
N THR A 76 2.46 -13.43 -1.75
CA THR A 76 3.76 -12.92 -1.34
C THR A 76 4.44 -13.89 -0.38
N HIS A 77 5.67 -14.28 -0.72
CA HIS A 77 6.56 -15.11 0.10
C HIS A 77 8.01 -14.82 -0.31
N GLY A 78 8.98 -15.23 0.50
CA GLY A 78 10.41 -15.16 0.18
C GLY A 78 10.94 -13.74 0.02
N ARG A 79 10.33 -12.76 0.69
CA ARG A 79 10.74 -11.36 0.67
C ARG A 79 11.57 -11.05 1.90
N SER A 80 12.68 -10.35 1.70
CA SER A 80 13.44 -9.82 2.83
C SER A 80 12.70 -8.66 3.50
N ALA A 81 13.04 -8.35 4.75
CA ALA A 81 12.54 -7.14 5.42
C ALA A 81 12.85 -5.88 4.59
N ALA A 82 14.03 -5.81 3.97
CA ALA A 82 14.43 -4.69 3.11
C ALA A 82 13.52 -4.54 1.88
N ASP A 83 13.13 -5.64 1.24
CA ASP A 83 12.18 -5.61 0.10
C ASP A 83 10.82 -5.05 0.52
N LEU A 84 10.32 -5.50 1.68
CA LEU A 84 9.03 -5.05 2.22
C LEU A 84 9.07 -3.57 2.65
N VAL A 85 10.17 -3.13 3.24
CA VAL A 85 10.41 -1.70 3.57
C VAL A 85 10.41 -0.86 2.29
N ALA A 86 11.06 -1.32 1.22
CA ALA A 86 11.09 -0.62 -0.06
C ALA A 86 9.68 -0.44 -0.65
N LEU A 87 8.79 -1.43 -0.53
CA LEU A 87 7.39 -1.29 -0.97
C LEU A 87 6.65 -0.16 -0.23
N LEU A 88 6.90 0.00 1.08
CA LEU A 88 6.30 1.07 1.88
C LEU A 88 6.90 2.43 1.53
N ASP A 89 8.20 2.51 1.27
CA ASP A 89 8.89 3.73 0.85
C ASP A 89 8.43 4.22 -0.52
N GLU A 90 8.33 3.31 -1.49
CA GLU A 90 7.75 3.61 -2.81
C GLU A 90 6.33 4.16 -2.66
N ASN A 91 5.54 3.57 -1.77
CA ASN A 91 4.17 3.99 -1.55
C ASN A 91 4.06 5.37 -0.87
N LEU A 92 4.94 5.68 0.08
CA LEU A 92 5.05 7.02 0.67
C LEU A 92 5.49 8.05 -0.36
N ASN A 93 6.46 7.72 -1.21
CA ASN A 93 6.91 8.62 -2.27
C ASN A 93 5.79 8.92 -3.29
N LEU A 94 5.00 7.90 -3.64
CA LEU A 94 3.79 8.06 -4.43
C LEU A 94 2.81 9.00 -3.73
N ALA A 95 2.54 8.79 -2.44
CA ALA A 95 1.62 9.63 -1.67
C ALA A 95 2.09 11.10 -1.61
N ARG A 96 3.38 11.34 -1.34
CA ARG A 96 3.98 12.68 -1.39
C ARG A 96 3.73 13.36 -2.74
N THR A 97 3.98 12.64 -3.83
CA THR A 97 3.81 13.16 -5.19
C THR A 97 2.35 13.50 -5.49
N VAL A 98 1.42 12.61 -5.13
CA VAL A 98 -0.02 12.82 -5.35
C VAL A 98 -0.52 13.99 -4.51
N PHE A 99 -0.25 14.00 -3.21
CA PHE A 99 -0.77 15.02 -2.29
C PHE A 99 -0.16 16.41 -2.49
N ALA A 100 1.04 16.50 -3.08
CA ALA A 100 1.61 17.78 -3.48
C ALA A 100 0.79 18.48 -4.57
N ASN A 101 0.13 17.71 -5.43
CA ASN A 101 -0.60 18.20 -6.61
C ASN A 101 -2.13 18.15 -6.45
N LEU A 102 -2.63 17.37 -5.49
CA LEU A 102 -4.06 17.19 -5.25
C LEU A 102 -4.67 18.40 -4.54
N THR A 103 -5.80 18.86 -5.06
CA THR A 103 -6.67 19.88 -4.47
C THR A 103 -7.84 19.24 -3.71
N LEU A 104 -8.49 20.00 -2.82
CA LEU A 104 -9.67 19.47 -2.11
C LEU A 104 -10.88 19.28 -3.03
N GLU A 105 -11.04 20.13 -4.06
CA GLU A 105 -12.12 20.00 -5.04
C GLU A 105 -12.01 18.67 -5.81
N GLU A 106 -10.80 18.24 -6.14
CA GLU A 106 -10.57 16.95 -6.80
C GLU A 106 -10.97 15.74 -5.94
N LEU A 107 -11.06 15.88 -4.61
CA LEU A 107 -11.57 14.83 -3.72
C LEU A 107 -13.09 14.66 -3.81
N GLU A 108 -13.82 15.66 -4.33
CA GLU A 108 -15.27 15.58 -4.53
C GLU A 108 -15.64 14.76 -5.78
N ARG A 109 -14.67 14.52 -6.67
CA ARG A 109 -14.85 13.72 -7.87
C ARG A 109 -15.13 12.26 -7.52
N THR A 110 -16.10 11.65 -8.22
CA THR A 110 -16.27 10.20 -8.21
C THR A 110 -15.01 9.51 -8.75
N ALA A 111 -14.28 8.84 -7.87
CA ALA A 111 -13.21 7.95 -8.28
C ALA A 111 -13.84 6.69 -8.91
N GLY A 112 -13.80 6.59 -10.24
CA GLY A 112 -14.47 5.54 -10.99
C GLY A 112 -14.22 4.14 -10.42
N THR A 113 -15.27 3.30 -10.40
CA THR A 113 -15.18 1.90 -10.01
C THR A 113 -14.56 1.08 -11.14
N THR A 114 -13.24 1.04 -11.25
CA THR A 114 -12.59 -0.06 -11.98
C THR A 114 -12.76 -1.35 -11.18
N ARG A 115 -13.95 -1.97 -11.25
CA ARG A 115 -14.04 -3.43 -11.15
C ARG A 115 -13.53 -3.96 -12.49
N SER A 116 -12.23 -4.10 -12.64
CA SER A 116 -11.68 -5.06 -13.61
C SER A 116 -11.91 -6.47 -13.05
N GLY A 117 -13.18 -6.86 -12.97
CA GLY A 117 -13.61 -8.22 -12.70
C GLY A 117 -14.22 -8.76 -13.98
N THR A 118 -13.37 -9.19 -14.91
CA THR A 118 -13.79 -10.17 -15.91
C THR A 118 -14.33 -11.37 -15.15
N GLY A 119 -15.60 -11.70 -15.39
CA GLY A 119 -16.29 -12.80 -14.74
C GLY A 119 -15.54 -14.12 -14.95
N TYR A 120 -15.59 -14.97 -13.93
CA TYR A 120 -15.28 -16.38 -14.07
C TYR A 120 -16.26 -17.00 -15.07
N SER A 121 -15.72 -17.50 -16.19
CA SER A 121 -16.31 -18.60 -16.96
C SER A 121 -15.65 -19.90 -16.51
#